data_AF-A0A7V5PYZ4-F1
#
_entry.id   AF-A0A7V5PYZ4-F1
#
_cell.length_a   1.000
_cell.length_b   1.000
_cell.length_c   1.000
_cell.angle_alpha   90.00
_cell.angle_beta   90.00
_cell.angle_gamma   90.00
#
_symmetry.space_group_name_H-M   'P 1'
#
loop_
_entity.id
_entity.type
_entity.pdbx_description
1 polymer ?
#
loop_
_entity_poly.entity_id
_entity_poly.type
_entity_poly.pdbx_seq_one_letter_code
_entity_poly.pdbx_strand_id
1 'polypeptide(L)'
;MKRAYRHRAWVWLAMIAFLPLAVLAQEGTDKKGETSGGDTAAAKSPASSNTGKARAEFEQRFAEWKKLLQDLRKLRTEYQTAATKDVPAIEKRWKELIRKGEAMLPSLREAALAAYRESPNT
;
A
#
# COMPACT_ATOMS: atom_id res chain seq x y z
N MET A 1 -12.52 -3.89 -42.46
CA MET A 1 -11.06 -3.62 -42.38
C MET A 1 -10.58 -3.96 -40.97
N LYS A 2 -9.52 -4.76 -40.88
CA LYS A 2 -9.07 -5.51 -39.70
C LYS A 2 -8.20 -4.61 -38.81
N ARG A 3 -8.43 -4.61 -37.49
CA ARG A 3 -7.66 -3.84 -36.51
C ARG A 3 -6.25 -4.41 -36.41
N ALA A 4 -5.26 -3.68 -36.92
CA ALA A 4 -3.86 -4.04 -36.82
C ALA A 4 -3.31 -3.63 -35.44
N TYR A 5 -3.34 -4.57 -34.50
CA TYR A 5 -2.42 -4.58 -33.39
C TYR A 5 -1.02 -4.88 -33.94
N ARG A 6 -0.11 -3.89 -33.91
CA ARG A 6 1.28 -4.06 -34.34
C ARG A 6 2.25 -3.25 -33.48
N HIS A 7 3.02 -4.00 -32.70
CA HIS A 7 4.46 -3.83 -32.44
C HIS A 7 4.95 -2.71 -31.51
N ARG A 8 5.10 -3.03 -30.21
CA ARG A 8 6.23 -2.59 -29.38
C ARG A 8 6.56 -3.62 -28.30
N ALA A 9 7.10 -4.75 -28.75
CA ALA A 9 7.85 -5.69 -27.93
C ALA A 9 9.22 -5.85 -28.60
N TRP A 10 10.29 -5.65 -27.83
CA TRP A 10 11.67 -6.10 -28.06
C TRP A 10 12.54 -5.36 -29.09
N VAL A 11 13.38 -4.42 -28.61
CA VAL A 11 14.84 -4.44 -28.83
C VAL A 11 15.49 -3.76 -27.62
N TRP A 12 15.86 -4.53 -26.62
CA TRP A 12 17.09 -4.36 -25.80
C TRP A 12 17.32 -5.72 -25.13
N LEU A 13 17.87 -6.63 -25.93
CA LEU A 13 18.34 -7.93 -25.52
C LEU A 13 19.78 -7.76 -25.00
N ALA A 14 20.06 -8.38 -23.85
CA ALA A 14 21.33 -8.97 -23.44
C ALA A 14 22.59 -8.08 -23.34
N MET A 15 22.92 -7.69 -22.11
CA MET A 15 24.22 -7.92 -21.44
C MET A 15 23.94 -7.64 -19.94
N ILE A 16 23.98 -8.60 -19.02
CA ILE A 16 25.18 -9.23 -18.50
C ILE A 16 24.86 -10.67 -18.08
N ALA A 17 25.81 -11.53 -18.40
CA ALA A 17 25.78 -12.97 -18.30
C ALA A 17 25.59 -13.50 -16.87
N PHE A 18 24.81 -14.59 -16.83
CA PHE A 18 24.86 -15.65 -15.85
C PHE A 18 26.24 -16.31 -15.86
N LEU A 19 26.91 -16.37 -14.70
CA LEU A 19 28.02 -17.29 -14.45
C LEU A 19 27.86 -17.84 -13.02
N PRO A 20 27.54 -19.14 -12.87
CA PRO A 20 27.45 -19.82 -11.58
C PRO A 20 28.84 -20.33 -11.18
N LEU A 21 29.24 -20.16 -9.92
CA LEU A 21 30.30 -20.97 -9.32
C LEU A 21 29.94 -21.31 -7.89
N ALA A 22 29.87 -22.62 -7.65
CA ALA A 22 29.63 -23.23 -6.36
C ALA A 22 30.66 -22.76 -5.31
N VAL A 23 30.17 -22.27 -4.17
CA VAL A 23 30.86 -22.44 -2.89
C VAL A 23 29.93 -23.29 -2.01
N LEU A 24 30.30 -24.56 -1.97
CA LEU A 24 29.90 -25.55 -0.97
C LEU A 24 30.50 -25.13 0.39
N ALA A 25 29.78 -25.48 1.46
CA ALA A 25 30.22 -25.51 2.87
C ALA A 25 30.26 -24.18 3.66
N GLN A 26 29.33 -24.03 4.62
CA GLN A 26 29.64 -24.41 5.99
C GLN A 26 28.35 -24.67 6.81
N GLU A 27 28.23 -25.89 7.32
CA GLU A 27 27.36 -26.29 8.42
C GLU A 27 27.82 -25.71 9.76
N GLY A 28 26.87 -25.55 10.69
CA GLY A 28 27.09 -25.72 12.13
C GLY A 28 27.49 -24.48 12.92
N THR A 29 26.61 -24.03 13.81
CA THR A 29 26.80 -24.18 15.28
C THR A 29 25.65 -23.51 16.04
N ASP A 30 24.88 -24.34 16.77
CA ASP A 30 24.14 -23.93 17.96
C ASP A 30 25.05 -23.24 18.98
N LYS A 31 24.60 -22.13 19.58
CA LYS A 31 25.00 -21.77 20.95
C LYS A 31 23.94 -20.96 21.69
N LYS A 32 23.25 -21.68 22.57
CA LYS A 32 22.51 -21.20 23.75
C LYS A 32 23.46 -20.43 24.69
N GLY A 33 23.03 -19.27 25.18
CA GLY A 33 23.75 -18.45 26.17
C GLY A 33 22.83 -17.38 26.76
N GLU A 34 22.69 -17.41 28.08
CA GLU A 34 21.58 -16.92 28.89
C GLU A 34 21.79 -15.49 29.45
N THR A 35 20.67 -14.80 29.70
CA THR A 35 20.42 -13.79 30.77
C THR A 35 21.28 -12.53 30.93
N SER A 36 20.59 -11.38 30.90
CA SER A 36 20.64 -10.43 32.02
C SER A 36 19.25 -9.81 32.22
N GLY A 37 18.68 -10.02 33.40
CA GLY A 37 17.37 -9.52 33.81
C GLY A 37 17.42 -8.06 34.26
N GLY A 38 16.24 -7.48 34.36
CA GLY A 38 16.02 -6.13 34.86
C GLY A 38 14.54 -5.83 34.93
N ASP A 39 13.86 -6.49 35.86
CA ASP A 39 12.49 -6.19 36.26
C ASP A 39 12.43 -4.74 36.77
N THR A 40 11.58 -3.92 36.18
CA THR A 40 11.04 -2.74 36.86
C THR A 40 9.59 -2.62 36.44
N ALA A 41 8.73 -3.06 37.36
CA ALA A 41 7.32 -2.75 37.41
C ALA A 41 7.05 -1.28 37.05
N ALA A 42 6.43 -1.06 35.90
CA ALA A 42 5.78 0.19 35.57
C ALA A 42 4.26 -0.05 35.61
N ALA A 43 3.62 0.76 36.45
CA ALA A 43 2.22 0.68 36.83
C ALA A 43 1.27 0.35 35.67
N LYS A 44 0.43 -0.66 35.92
CA LYS A 44 -0.75 -0.99 35.13
C LYS A 44 -1.73 0.19 35.23
N SER A 45 -1.51 1.22 34.41
CA SER A 45 -2.54 2.22 34.15
C SER A 45 -3.76 1.48 33.64
N PRO A 46 -4.98 1.79 34.11
CA PRO A 46 -6.18 1.11 33.64
C PRO A 46 -6.27 1.33 32.13
N ALA A 47 -6.11 0.25 31.36
CA ALA A 47 -6.35 0.25 29.94
C ALA A 47 -7.77 0.75 29.74
N SER A 48 -7.87 1.99 29.25
CA SER A 48 -9.12 2.62 28.87
C SER A 48 -9.84 1.67 27.92
N SER A 49 -11.08 1.32 28.22
CA SER A 49 -11.91 0.36 27.47
C SER A 49 -12.28 0.80 26.05
N ASN A 50 -11.58 1.79 25.50
CA ASN A 50 -11.69 2.27 24.13
C ASN A 50 -10.59 1.76 23.20
N THR A 51 -9.58 1.04 23.72
CA THR A 51 -8.46 0.52 22.94
C THR A 51 -8.94 -0.19 21.66
N GLY A 52 -8.64 0.39 20.51
CA GLY A 52 -8.91 -0.14 19.17
C GLY A 52 -10.01 0.59 18.40
N LYS A 53 -10.75 1.51 19.03
CA LYS A 53 -11.80 2.28 18.32
C LYS A 53 -11.20 3.20 17.26
N ALA A 54 -10.13 3.93 17.59
CA ALA A 54 -9.51 4.84 16.62
C ALA A 54 -8.84 4.05 15.48
N ARG A 55 -8.31 2.87 15.79
CA ARG A 55 -7.80 1.93 14.78
C ARG A 55 -8.90 1.48 13.79
N ALA A 56 -10.06 1.07 14.30
CA ALA A 56 -11.19 0.65 13.46
C ALA A 56 -11.70 1.80 12.56
N GLU A 57 -11.80 3.02 13.11
CA GLU A 57 -12.19 4.21 12.34
C GLU A 57 -11.18 4.52 11.22
N PHE A 58 -9.89 4.42 11.50
CA PHE A 58 -8.86 4.55 10.47
C PHE A 58 -9.00 3.48 9.38
N GLU A 59 -9.16 2.21 9.76
CA GLU A 59 -9.27 1.11 8.80
C GLU A 59 -10.48 1.23 7.89
N GLN A 60 -11.62 1.69 8.42
CA GLN A 60 -12.80 1.99 7.63
C GLN A 60 -12.52 3.09 6.59
N ARG A 61 -12.00 4.24 7.02
CA ARG A 61 -11.68 5.37 6.12
C ARG A 61 -10.62 4.98 5.10
N PHE A 62 -9.64 4.19 5.51
CA PHE A 62 -8.59 3.69 4.62
C PHE A 62 -9.14 2.68 3.61
N ALA A 63 -10.13 1.87 3.97
CA ALA A 63 -10.83 0.99 3.03
C ALA A 63 -11.58 1.77 1.95
N GLU A 64 -12.25 2.85 2.32
CA GLU A 64 -12.90 3.76 1.37
C GLU A 64 -11.88 4.44 0.45
N TRP A 65 -10.76 4.91 1.00
CA TRP A 65 -9.65 5.47 0.23
C TRP A 65 -9.09 4.48 -0.79
N LYS A 66 -8.87 3.23 -0.38
CA LYS A 66 -8.41 2.15 -1.28
C LYS A 66 -9.38 1.91 -2.43
N LYS A 67 -10.70 1.93 -2.18
CA LYS A 67 -11.72 1.80 -3.23
C LYS A 67 -11.62 2.94 -4.24
N LEU A 68 -11.47 4.19 -3.76
CA LEU A 68 -11.28 5.35 -4.64
C LEU A 68 -10.03 5.21 -5.53
N LEU A 69 -8.91 4.71 -4.97
CA LEU A 69 -7.70 4.42 -5.76
C LEU A 69 -7.91 3.32 -6.80
N GLN A 70 -8.75 2.32 -6.50
CA GLN A 70 -9.14 1.29 -7.47
C GLN A 70 -9.98 1.89 -8.60
N ASP A 71 -10.93 2.77 -8.30
CA ASP A 71 -11.76 3.47 -9.29
C ASP A 71 -10.90 4.32 -10.24
N LEU A 72 -9.94 5.08 -9.70
CA LEU A 72 -8.98 5.84 -10.52
C LEU A 72 -8.15 4.94 -11.43
N ARG A 73 -7.69 3.78 -10.93
CA ARG A 73 -6.94 2.81 -11.74
C ARG A 73 -7.81 2.24 -12.86
N LYS A 74 -9.06 1.91 -12.56
CA LYS A 74 -10.02 1.42 -13.56
C LYS A 74 -10.27 2.48 -14.63
N LEU A 75 -10.50 3.72 -14.23
CA LEU A 75 -10.73 4.84 -15.13
C LEU A 75 -9.52 5.09 -16.06
N ARG A 76 -8.30 4.92 -15.55
CA ARG A 76 -7.08 4.95 -16.38
C ARG A 76 -7.09 3.87 -17.45
N THR A 77 -7.49 2.64 -17.11
CA THR A 77 -7.60 1.54 -18.07
C THR A 77 -8.70 1.80 -19.10
N GLU A 78 -9.85 2.35 -18.68
CA GLU A 78 -10.92 2.77 -19.60
C GLU A 78 -10.41 3.80 -20.60
N TYR A 79 -9.69 4.82 -20.13
CA TYR A 79 -9.08 5.85 -20.99
C TYR A 79 -8.15 5.28 -22.06
N GLN A 80 -7.34 4.26 -21.74
CA GLN A 80 -6.40 3.64 -22.68
C GLN A 80 -7.06 3.00 -23.91
N THR A 81 -8.35 2.67 -23.82
CA THR A 81 -9.11 2.00 -24.89
C THR A 81 -10.32 2.81 -25.37
N ALA A 82 -10.54 4.00 -24.80
CA ALA A 82 -11.69 4.83 -25.07
C ALA A 82 -11.69 5.37 -26.50
N ALA A 83 -12.86 5.48 -27.11
CA ALA A 83 -13.02 6.26 -28.33
C ALA A 83 -12.93 7.75 -28.00
N THR A 84 -12.48 8.58 -28.95
CA THR A 84 -12.31 10.04 -28.76
C THR A 84 -13.57 10.72 -28.23
N LYS A 85 -14.75 10.24 -28.65
CA LYS A 85 -16.05 10.77 -28.18
C LYS A 85 -16.32 10.52 -26.68
N ASP A 86 -15.69 9.52 -26.08
CA ASP A 86 -15.93 9.12 -24.68
C ASP A 86 -14.92 9.77 -23.72
N VAL A 87 -13.82 10.33 -24.25
CA VAL A 87 -12.77 11.00 -23.48
C VAL A 87 -13.31 12.13 -22.58
N PRO A 88 -14.19 13.05 -23.04
CA PRO A 88 -14.70 14.11 -22.17
C PRO A 88 -15.48 13.60 -20.96
N ALA A 89 -16.20 12.48 -21.11
CA ALA A 89 -16.92 11.85 -20.00
C ALA A 89 -15.95 11.22 -18.99
N ILE A 90 -14.86 10.62 -19.47
CA ILE A 90 -13.79 10.05 -18.62
C ILE A 90 -13.07 11.17 -17.86
N GLU A 91 -12.74 12.29 -18.50
CA GLU A 91 -12.13 13.44 -17.84
C GLU A 91 -13.00 14.01 -16.72
N LYS A 92 -14.32 14.08 -16.93
CA LYS A 92 -15.26 14.51 -15.89
C LYS A 92 -15.21 13.57 -14.68
N ARG A 93 -15.28 12.26 -14.90
CA ARG A 93 -15.18 11.25 -13.83
C ARG A 93 -13.83 11.33 -13.10
N TRP A 94 -12.75 11.59 -13.84
CA TRP A 94 -11.42 11.75 -13.25
C TRP A 94 -11.41 12.93 -12.26
N LYS A 95 -11.87 14.11 -12.70
CA LYS A 95 -11.96 15.31 -11.86
C LYS A 95 -12.82 15.07 -10.61
N GLU A 96 -13.93 14.35 -10.75
CA GLU A 96 -14.80 13.99 -9.63
C GLU A 96 -14.11 13.07 -8.62
N LEU A 97 -13.41 12.04 -9.08
CA LEU A 97 -12.67 11.11 -8.22
C LEU A 97 -11.49 11.80 -7.51
N ILE A 98 -10.77 12.69 -8.20
CA ILE A 98 -9.70 13.48 -7.59
C ILE A 98 -10.26 14.37 -6.49
N ARG A 99 -11.33 15.14 -6.77
CA ARG A 99 -11.97 16.01 -5.76
C ARG A 99 -12.46 15.21 -4.55
N LYS A 100 -13.07 14.04 -4.78
CA LYS A 100 -13.49 13.14 -3.69
C LYS A 100 -12.29 12.69 -2.86
N GLY A 101 -11.18 12.36 -3.52
CA GLY A 101 -9.95 11.98 -2.85
C GLY A 101 -9.39 13.10 -1.96
N GLU A 102 -9.23 14.29 -2.54
CA GLU A 102 -8.75 15.47 -1.81
C GLU A 102 -9.61 15.77 -0.57
N ALA A 103 -10.93 15.64 -0.68
CA ALA A 103 -11.85 15.83 0.45
C ALA A 103 -11.71 14.75 1.55
N MET A 104 -11.28 13.53 1.21
CA MET A 104 -11.11 12.43 2.18
C MET A 104 -9.78 12.52 2.95
N LEU A 105 -8.75 13.16 2.38
CA LEU A 105 -7.40 13.18 2.94
C LEU A 105 -7.31 13.76 4.37
N PRO A 106 -7.94 14.89 4.72
CA PRO A 106 -7.86 15.45 6.07
C PRO A 106 -8.37 14.48 7.13
N SER A 107 -9.56 13.91 6.90
CA SER A 107 -10.19 12.99 7.85
C SER A 107 -9.44 11.66 7.96
N LEU A 108 -8.88 11.15 6.85
CA LEU A 108 -8.05 9.95 6.89
C LEU A 108 -6.76 10.18 7.70
N ARG A 109 -6.12 11.35 7.55
CA ARG A 109 -4.93 11.73 8.32
C ARG A 109 -5.24 11.85 9.80
N GLU A 110 -6.36 12.50 10.16
CA GLU A 110 -6.78 12.63 11.56
C GLU A 110 -7.02 11.27 12.21
N ALA A 111 -7.73 10.37 11.52
CA ALA A 111 -7.97 9.02 12.01
C ALA A 111 -6.66 8.22 12.16
N ALA A 112 -5.73 8.35 11.22
CA ALA A 112 -4.41 7.72 11.31
C ALA A 112 -3.63 8.22 12.53
N LEU A 113 -3.63 9.53 12.79
CA LEU A 113 -2.97 10.11 13.96
C LEU A 113 -3.64 9.67 15.26
N ALA A 114 -4.97 9.59 15.30
CA ALA A 114 -5.70 9.10 16.47
C ALA A 114 -5.37 7.62 16.76
N ALA A 115 -5.38 6.77 15.73
CA ALA A 115 -5.00 5.36 15.85
C ALA A 115 -3.54 5.19 16.32
N TYR A 116 -2.61 6.00 15.82
CA TYR A 116 -1.21 5.97 16.26
C TYR A 116 -1.04 6.41 17.71
N ARG A 117 -1.76 7.46 18.16
CA ARG A 117 -1.71 7.90 19.56
C ARG A 117 -2.26 6.86 20.53
N GLU A 118 -3.25 6.08 20.10
CA GLU A 118 -3.85 5.00 20.88
C GLU A 118 -2.89 3.82 21.08
N SER A 119 -1.97 3.59 20.14
CA SER A 119 -0.96 2.53 20.24
C SER A 119 0.34 2.95 19.54
N PRO A 120 1.15 3.82 20.17
CA PRO A 120 2.33 4.42 19.52
C PRO A 120 3.51 3.46 19.34
N ASN A 121 3.47 2.28 19.98
CA ASN A 121 4.58 1.33 20.07
C ASN A 121 4.17 -0.14 19.80
N THR A 122 3.11 -0.32 19.01
CA THR A 122 2.73 -1.65 18.47
C THR A 122 3.19 -1.80 17.04
#